data_AF-A0A5C4QVB8-F1
#
_entry.id   AF-A0A5C4QVB8-F1
#
_cell.length_a   1.000
_cell.length_b   1.000
_cell.length_c   1.000
_cell.angle_alpha   90.00
_cell.angle_beta   90.00
_cell.angle_gamma   90.00
#
_symmetry.space_group_name_H-M   'P 1'
#
loop_
_entity.id
_entity.type
_entity.pdbx_description
1 polymer ?
#
loop_
_entity_poly.entity_id
_entity_poly.type
_entity_poly.pdbx_seq_one_letter_code
_entity_poly.pdbx_strand_id
1 'polypeptide(L)'
;MLVRDEAVHRHRAVHDHLAHGALLCFEPDRSPEQVIAGYRTAIADSDAHLIAAAGFDVLTAQPVGDAPRTLRWVLAHMTSETIRHAGHADILRELIDGATGR
;
A
#
# COMPACT_ATOMS: atom_id res chain seq x y z
N MET A 1 20.52 -14.86 -23.74
CA MET A 1 19.71 -13.63 -23.96
C MET A 1 18.79 -13.50 -22.76
N LEU A 2 19.30 -12.87 -21.70
CA LEU A 2 18.59 -12.71 -20.42
C LEU A 2 17.71 -11.48 -20.57
N VAL A 3 16.40 -11.66 -20.58
CA VAL A 3 15.44 -10.58 -20.33
C VAL A 3 15.65 -10.19 -18.87
N ARG A 4 16.53 -9.21 -18.65
CA ARG A 4 16.71 -8.55 -17.36
C ARG A 4 15.46 -7.74 -17.13
N ASP A 5 14.58 -8.29 -16.31
CA ASP A 5 13.29 -7.75 -15.94
C ASP A 5 13.49 -6.45 -15.13
N GLU A 6 13.37 -5.31 -15.81
CA GLU A 6 13.44 -3.97 -15.22
C GLU A 6 12.37 -3.76 -14.13
N ALA A 7 11.30 -4.56 -14.10
CA ALA A 7 10.25 -4.46 -13.09
C ALA A 7 10.75 -4.80 -11.67
N VAL A 8 11.72 -5.72 -11.56
CA VAL A 8 12.26 -6.18 -10.27
C VAL A 8 13.08 -5.07 -9.58
N HIS A 9 13.65 -4.13 -10.33
CA HIS A 9 14.46 -3.05 -9.75
C HIS A 9 13.64 -1.87 -9.22
N ARG A 10 12.44 -1.60 -9.76
CA ARG A 10 11.55 -0.57 -9.19
C ARG A 10 10.93 -0.98 -7.85
N HIS A 11 10.77 -2.29 -7.62
CA HIS A 11 10.15 -2.79 -6.38
C HIS A 11 11.07 -2.66 -5.15
N ARG A 12 12.40 -2.61 -5.35
CA ARG A 12 13.38 -2.53 -4.25
C ARG A 12 13.30 -1.22 -3.45
N ALA A 13 12.80 -0.14 -4.03
CA ALA A 13 12.69 1.15 -3.35
C ALA A 13 11.55 1.20 -2.32
N VAL A 14 10.56 0.30 -2.40
CA VAL A 14 9.41 0.28 -1.47
C VAL A 14 9.71 -0.53 -0.20
N HIS A 15 10.69 -1.43 -0.26
CA HIS A 15 10.91 -2.42 0.81
C HIS A 15 11.79 -1.95 1.97
N ASP A 16 12.58 -0.88 1.83
CA ASP A 16 13.50 -0.43 2.91
C ASP A 16 12.79 0.32 4.05
N HIS A 17 11.45 0.45 4.05
CA HIS A 17 10.69 1.22 5.05
C HIS A 17 9.71 0.40 5.89
N LEU A 18 9.57 -0.91 5.66
CA LEU A 18 8.56 -1.72 6.33
C LEU A 18 9.00 -2.31 7.69
N ALA A 19 10.20 -1.97 8.19
CA ALA A 19 10.71 -2.55 9.44
C ALA A 19 10.20 -1.88 10.72
N HIS A 20 9.62 -0.67 10.67
CA HIS A 20 9.18 0.04 11.88
C HIS A 20 7.93 0.87 11.61
N GLY A 21 6.76 0.35 11.99
CA GLY A 21 5.49 1.09 12.13
C GLY A 21 5.20 2.12 11.04
N ALA A 22 4.57 1.67 9.95
CA ALA A 22 4.03 2.43 8.81
C ALA A 22 3.91 3.96 9.01
N LEU A 23 5.04 4.65 8.98
CA LEU A 23 5.10 6.08 8.81
C LEU A 23 5.06 6.31 7.31
N LEU A 24 3.94 6.88 6.84
CA LEU A 24 3.84 7.51 5.53
C LEU A 24 4.77 8.74 5.52
N CYS A 25 6.07 8.48 5.46
CA CYS A 25 7.09 9.49 5.29
C CYS A 25 7.17 9.79 3.80
N PHE A 26 6.94 11.05 3.45
CA PHE A 26 7.05 11.53 2.08
C PHE A 26 8.22 12.51 2.00
N GLU A 27 8.85 12.57 0.84
CA GLU A 27 9.78 13.65 0.54
C GLU A 27 9.08 15.00 0.78
N PRO A 28 9.75 15.96 1.43
CA PRO A 28 9.12 17.19 1.90
C PRO A 28 8.61 18.09 0.77
N ASP A 29 9.08 17.89 -0.47
CA ASP A 29 8.67 18.60 -1.67
C ASP A 29 7.47 17.96 -2.39
N ARG A 30 6.97 16.82 -1.90
CA ARG A 30 5.86 16.12 -2.53
C ARG A 30 4.53 16.82 -2.20
N SER A 31 3.88 17.35 -3.23
CA SER A 31 2.56 17.96 -3.11
C SER A 31 1.47 16.93 -2.75
N PRO A 32 0.37 17.35 -2.10
CA PRO A 32 -0.78 16.48 -1.84
C PRO A 32 -1.32 15.80 -3.11
N GLU A 33 -1.35 16.51 -4.24
CA GLU A 33 -1.81 15.99 -5.52
C GLU A 33 -0.91 14.84 -6.00
N GLN A 34 0.40 14.95 -5.84
CA GLN A 34 1.36 13.89 -6.17
C GLN A 34 1.26 12.68 -5.24
N VAL A 35 0.90 12.90 -3.98
CA VAL A 35 0.63 11.80 -3.03
C VAL A 35 -0.63 11.05 -3.45
N ILE A 36 -1.73 11.78 -3.71
CA ILE A 36 -3.01 11.21 -4.13
C ILE A 36 -2.88 10.48 -5.47
N ALA A 37 -2.20 11.10 -6.45
CA ALA A 37 -1.95 10.47 -7.75
C ALA A 37 -1.11 9.19 -7.59
N GLY A 38 -0.08 9.22 -6.75
CA GLY A 38 0.73 8.03 -6.45
C GLY A 38 -0.10 6.90 -5.83
N TYR A 39 -0.98 7.22 -4.89
CA TYR A 39 -1.88 6.25 -4.28
C TYR A 39 -2.86 5.65 -5.29
N ARG A 40 -3.45 6.47 -6.18
CA ARG A 40 -4.32 5.99 -7.26
C ARG A 40 -3.60 5.08 -8.25
N THR A 41 -2.36 5.40 -8.59
CA THR A 41 -1.52 4.53 -9.43
C THR A 41 -1.28 3.18 -8.75
N ALA A 42 -0.98 3.17 -7.45
CA ALA A 42 -0.80 1.92 -6.70
C ALA A 42 -2.07 1.08 -6.62
N ILE A 43 -3.25 1.72 -6.51
CA ILE A 43 -4.55 1.00 -6.60
C ILE A 43 -4.71 0.35 -7.97
N ALA A 44 -4.50 1.09 -9.06
CA ALA A 44 -4.67 0.55 -10.40
C ALA A 44 -3.72 -0.63 -10.70
N ASP A 45 -2.48 -0.53 -10.22
CA ASP A 45 -1.48 -1.62 -10.30
C ASP A 45 -1.93 -2.85 -9.49
N SER A 46 -2.37 -2.64 -8.25
CA SER A 46 -2.93 -3.70 -7.40
C SER A 46 -4.14 -4.36 -8.06
N ASP A 47 -5.07 -3.59 -8.62
CA ASP A 47 -6.28 -4.11 -9.28
C ASP A 47 -5.92 -4.97 -10.49
N ALA A 48 -4.94 -4.56 -11.29
CA ALA A 48 -4.46 -5.36 -12.42
C ALA A 48 -3.92 -6.72 -11.95
N HIS A 49 -3.15 -6.73 -10.85
CA HIS A 49 -2.65 -7.98 -10.26
C HIS A 49 -3.76 -8.86 -9.67
N LEU A 50 -4.77 -8.25 -9.04
CA LEU A 50 -5.92 -8.98 -8.49
C LEU A 50 -6.75 -9.65 -9.59
N ILE A 51 -6.99 -8.95 -10.69
CA ILE A 51 -7.75 -9.48 -11.85
C ILE A 51 -6.98 -10.63 -12.51
N ALA A 52 -5.65 -10.55 -12.58
CA ALA A 52 -4.81 -11.58 -13.19
C ALA A 52 -4.54 -12.79 -12.28
N ALA A 53 -4.89 -12.73 -10.99
CA ALA A 53 -4.58 -13.78 -10.03
C ALA A 53 -5.36 -15.07 -10.33
N ALA A 54 -4.68 -16.22 -10.20
CA ALA A 54 -5.29 -17.55 -10.39
C ALA A 54 -6.30 -17.92 -9.28
N GLY A 55 -6.39 -17.13 -8.21
CA GLY A 55 -7.30 -17.32 -7.09
C GLY A 55 -6.78 -16.65 -5.81
N PHE A 56 -7.63 -16.59 -4.78
CA PHE A 56 -7.29 -15.90 -3.53
C PHE A 56 -6.33 -16.68 -2.61
N ASP A 57 -6.09 -17.96 -2.88
CA ASP A 57 -5.19 -18.78 -2.08
C ASP A 57 -3.76 -18.83 -2.66
N VAL A 58 -3.50 -18.08 -3.74
CA VAL A 58 -2.14 -17.84 -4.26
C VAL A 58 -1.30 -17.17 -3.18
N LEU A 59 -0.07 -17.65 -3.01
CA LEU A 59 0.87 -17.13 -2.02
C LEU A 59 1.64 -15.93 -2.55
N THR A 60 1.98 -15.01 -1.66
CA THR A 60 2.88 -13.90 -1.94
C THR A 60 4.22 -14.40 -2.45
N ALA A 61 4.77 -13.73 -3.46
CA ALA A 61 6.08 -14.06 -4.02
C ALA A 61 7.22 -13.88 -3.02
N GLN A 62 7.04 -12.98 -2.05
CA GLN A 62 7.95 -12.74 -0.93
C GLN A 62 7.24 -13.02 0.40
N PRO A 63 7.96 -13.51 1.44
CA PRO A 63 7.40 -13.64 2.78
C PRO A 63 6.90 -12.30 3.33
N VAL A 64 5.81 -12.34 4.09
CA VAL A 64 5.32 -11.19 4.88
C VAL A 64 5.47 -11.56 6.35
N GLY A 65 6.49 -10.99 7.00
CA GLY A 65 7.02 -11.50 8.26
C GLY A 65 7.75 -12.81 8.02
N ASP A 66 7.45 -13.83 8.81
CA ASP A 66 8.18 -15.11 8.80
C ASP A 66 7.71 -16.11 7.72
N ALA A 67 6.64 -15.81 6.99
CA ALA A 67 6.06 -16.75 6.02
C ALA A 67 5.35 -16.05 4.85
N PRO A 68 5.26 -16.69 3.67
CA PRO A 68 4.34 -16.27 2.62
C PRO A 68 2.89 -16.22 3.12
N ARG A 69 2.11 -15.28 2.59
CA ARG A 69 0.69 -15.12 2.93
C ARG A 69 -0.17 -15.36 1.69
N THR A 70 -1.41 -15.76 1.89
CA THR A 70 -2.36 -15.87 0.77
C THR A 70 -2.79 -14.48 0.30
N LEU A 71 -3.19 -14.35 -0.96
CA LEU A 71 -3.77 -13.12 -1.49
C LEU A 71 -5.00 -12.69 -0.68
N ARG A 72 -5.81 -13.64 -0.22
CA ARG A 72 -6.93 -13.43 0.72
C ARG A 72 -6.48 -12.70 1.99
N TRP A 73 -5.39 -13.15 2.59
CA TRP A 73 -4.83 -12.53 3.79
C TRP A 73 -4.35 -11.11 3.48
N VAL A 74 -3.65 -10.90 2.35
CA VAL A 74 -3.15 -9.59 1.93
C VAL A 74 -4.31 -8.60 1.76
N LEU A 75 -5.39 -8.99 1.09
CA LEU A 75 -6.57 -8.15 0.90
C LEU A 75 -7.22 -7.75 2.23
N ALA A 76 -7.42 -8.70 3.13
CA ALA A 76 -7.99 -8.44 4.45
C ALA A 76 -7.08 -7.51 5.27
N HIS A 77 -5.77 -7.74 5.23
CA HIS A 77 -4.78 -6.92 5.90
C HIS A 77 -4.79 -5.48 5.36
N MET A 78 -4.57 -5.28 4.06
CA MET A 78 -4.51 -3.95 3.44
C MET A 78 -5.80 -3.14 3.60
N THR A 79 -6.96 -3.81 3.58
CA THR A 79 -8.25 -3.16 3.85
C THR A 79 -8.30 -2.65 5.30
N SER A 80 -7.88 -3.49 6.26
CA SER A 80 -7.87 -3.12 7.68
C SER A 80 -6.90 -1.97 7.96
N GLU A 81 -5.71 -2.01 7.36
CA GLU A 81 -4.72 -0.92 7.47
C GLU A 81 -5.29 0.39 6.90
N THR A 82 -5.91 0.33 5.72
CA THR A 82 -6.49 1.51 5.05
C THR A 82 -7.59 2.14 5.90
N ILE A 83 -8.48 1.35 6.48
CA ILE A 83 -9.55 1.83 7.36
C ILE A 83 -8.96 2.50 8.62
N ARG A 84 -7.93 1.91 9.24
CA ARG A 84 -7.29 2.50 10.42
C ARG A 84 -6.66 3.85 10.09
N HIS A 85 -5.95 3.97 8.97
CA HIS A 85 -5.34 5.23 8.56
C HIS A 85 -6.38 6.27 8.16
N ALA A 86 -7.47 5.87 7.51
CA ALA A 86 -8.58 6.77 7.21
C ALA A 86 -9.22 7.33 8.50
N GLY A 87 -9.43 6.49 9.51
CA GLY A 87 -9.94 6.94 10.81
C GLY A 87 -8.98 7.90 11.51
N HIS A 88 -7.68 7.65 11.49
CA HIS A 88 -6.70 8.60 12.04
C HIS A 88 -6.69 9.94 11.28
N ALA A 89 -6.76 9.90 9.95
CA ALA A 89 -6.83 11.10 9.12
C ALA A 89 -8.11 11.89 9.37
N ASP A 90 -9.22 11.20 9.63
CA ASP A 90 -10.49 11.83 9.98
C ASP A 90 -10.39 12.55 11.32
N ILE A 91 -9.84 11.92 12.37
CA ILE A 91 -9.60 12.58 13.66
C ILE A 91 -8.74 13.85 13.48
N LEU A 92 -7.67 13.78 12.68
CA LEU A 92 -6.84 14.96 12.40
C LEU A 92 -7.62 16.06 11.67
N ARG A 93 -8.48 15.68 10.71
CA ARG A 93 -9.37 16.62 10.04
C ARG A 93 -10.32 17.28 11.05
N GLU A 94 -10.98 16.51 11.92
CA GLU A 94 -11.90 17.03 12.95
C GLU A 94 -11.22 18.01 13.90
N LEU A 95 -9.95 17.74 14.27
CA LEU A 95 -9.16 18.64 15.11
C LEU A 95 -8.80 19.96 14.39
N ILE A 96 -8.66 19.94 13.07
CA ILE A 96 -8.32 21.12 12.26
C ILE A 96 -9.58 21.94 11.93
N ASP A 97 -10.69 21.27 11.58
CA ASP A 97 -11.91 21.94 11.09
C ASP A 97 -12.97 22.18 12.18
N GLY A 98 -12.83 21.55 13.36
CA GLY A 98 -13.75 21.68 14.49
C GLY A 98 -15.10 20.99 14.30
N ALA A 99 -15.26 20.15 13.26
CA ALA A 99 -16.51 19.48 12.91
C ALA A 99 -16.40 17.96 13.00
N THR A 100 -17.26 17.33 13.80
CA THR A 100 -17.27 15.87 14.06
C THR A 100 -18.27 15.11 13.19
N GLY A 101 -17.90 13.91 12.74
CA GLY A 101 -18.80 12.86 12.22
C GLY A 101 -19.46 13.14 10.86
N ARG A 102 -18.75 12.84 9.77
CA ARG A 102 -19.28 12.88 8.38
C ARG A 102 -19.55 11.49 7.82
#